data_AF-A0A9P7NYT6-F1
#
_entry.id   AF-A0A9P7NYT6-F1
#
_cell.length_a   1.000
_cell.length_b   1.000
_cell.length_c   1.000
_cell.angle_alpha   90.00
_cell.angle_beta   90.00
_cell.angle_gamma   90.00
#
_symmetry.space_group_name_H-M   'P 1'
#
loop_
_entity.id
_entity.type
_entity.pdbx_description
1 polymer ?
#
loop_
_entity_poly.entity_id
_entity_poly.type
_entity_poly.pdbx_seq_one_letter_code
_entity_poly.pdbx_strand_id
1 'polypeptide(L)'
;MPTTRKQRLAAHNNVPLRQPDRTGPSEATLLEIADQRGLFQQAAKRERELSATKSSGKSTPDGGDGDSDSDSESDTTSHSAKNSKRNSDDNDDEPLISPRAERILDAALWTVTIAMVHFTLDVLVHNQYAREMDWSAMTVRTCRAWGVFLFLFYFLHPFTPNAPLVPGLLPPRLQHPLRQALFFATSVVAGCSLIHITNTYGYLATMKQAPPLGCLWLWAVVELDLVWGCVSLLVAAGFLRLGGYDLK
;
A
#
# COMPACT_ATOMS: atom_id res chain seq x y z
N MET A 1 -10.54 -32.68 -43.27
CA MET A 1 -11.48 -33.68 -42.69
C MET A 1 -11.83 -33.24 -41.27
N PRO A 2 -13.11 -33.01 -40.93
CA PRO A 2 -13.48 -32.54 -39.59
C PRO A 2 -13.47 -33.71 -38.60
N THR A 3 -12.66 -33.61 -37.55
CA THR A 3 -12.58 -34.59 -36.47
C THR A 3 -13.86 -34.56 -35.62
N THR A 4 -14.55 -35.69 -35.56
CA THR A 4 -15.82 -35.86 -34.85
C THR A 4 -15.69 -35.61 -33.34
N ARG A 5 -16.67 -34.89 -32.78
CA ARG A 5 -16.80 -34.46 -31.37
C ARG A 5 -16.46 -35.54 -30.32
N LYS A 6 -16.68 -36.82 -30.63
CA LYS A 6 -16.34 -37.97 -29.77
C LYS A 6 -14.82 -38.13 -29.51
N GLN A 7 -13.97 -37.77 -30.46
CA GLN A 7 -12.51 -37.84 -30.30
C GLN A 7 -11.98 -36.75 -29.35
N ARG A 8 -12.65 -35.59 -29.25
CA ARG A 8 -12.28 -34.54 -28.27
C ARG A 8 -12.63 -34.92 -26.83
N LEU A 9 -13.70 -35.68 -26.62
CA LEU A 9 -14.10 -36.14 -25.28
C LEU A 9 -13.19 -37.25 -24.74
N ALA A 10 -12.70 -38.16 -25.60
CA ALA A 10 -11.81 -39.24 -25.18
C ALA A 10 -10.42 -38.76 -24.73
N ALA A 11 -9.95 -37.60 -25.22
CA ALA A 11 -8.66 -37.02 -24.84
C ALA A 11 -8.67 -36.33 -23.45
N HIS A 12 -9.84 -36.15 -22.83
CA HIS A 12 -10.01 -35.38 -21.59
C HIS A 12 -10.15 -36.25 -20.32
N ASN A 13 -9.84 -37.55 -20.42
CA ASN A 13 -9.92 -38.49 -19.29
C ASN A 13 -8.56 -38.69 -18.56
N ASN A 14 -7.48 -38.07 -19.04
CA ASN A 14 -6.13 -38.20 -18.47
C ASN A 14 -5.61 -36.90 -17.82
N VAL A 15 -6.52 -36.05 -17.33
CA VAL A 15 -6.12 -34.91 -16.49
C VAL A 15 -6.10 -35.40 -15.04
N PRO A 16 -4.94 -35.45 -14.35
CA PRO A 16 -4.91 -35.80 -12.93
C PRO A 16 -5.71 -34.76 -12.14
N LEU A 17 -6.86 -35.18 -11.62
CA LEU A 17 -7.75 -34.35 -10.79
C LEU A 17 -7.11 -34.19 -9.40
N ARG A 18 -6.17 -33.26 -9.28
CA ARG A 18 -5.70 -32.82 -7.96
C ARG A 18 -6.87 -32.08 -7.30
N GLN A 19 -7.39 -32.65 -6.22
CA GLN A 19 -8.48 -32.01 -5.47
C GLN A 19 -7.98 -30.65 -4.96
N PRO A 20 -8.79 -29.58 -5.07
CA PRO A 20 -8.47 -28.30 -4.45
C PRO A 20 -8.20 -28.48 -2.97
N ASP A 21 -7.22 -27.76 -2.45
CA ASP A 21 -6.95 -27.75 -1.01
C ASP A 21 -8.21 -27.31 -0.25
N ARG A 22 -8.66 -28.14 0.70
CA ARG A 22 -9.89 -27.94 1.48
C ARG A 22 -9.60 -27.44 2.89
N THR A 23 -8.37 -27.02 3.17
CA THR A 23 -8.11 -26.22 4.36
C THR A 23 -8.90 -24.93 4.22
N GLY A 24 -10.03 -24.85 4.94
CA GLY A 24 -10.84 -23.63 5.00
C GLY A 24 -10.01 -22.44 5.49
N PRO A 25 -10.55 -21.21 5.38
CA PRO A 25 -9.86 -20.01 5.85
C PRO A 25 -9.48 -20.16 7.32
N SER A 26 -8.22 -19.90 7.69
CA SER A 26 -7.83 -19.79 9.11
C SER A 26 -8.23 -18.43 9.71
N GLU A 27 -8.81 -17.55 8.90
CA GLU A 27 -9.30 -16.23 9.30
C GLU A 27 -10.81 -16.29 9.56
N ALA A 28 -11.28 -15.46 10.50
CA ALA A 28 -12.67 -15.40 10.92
C ALA A 28 -13.61 -15.27 9.72
N THR A 29 -14.58 -16.18 9.66
CA THR A 29 -15.62 -16.17 8.63
C THR A 29 -16.45 -14.89 8.68
N LEU A 30 -17.05 -14.49 7.56
CA LEU A 30 -17.93 -13.30 7.51
C LEU A 30 -19.06 -13.37 8.55
N LEU A 31 -19.50 -14.58 8.88
CA LEU A 31 -20.48 -14.84 9.92
C LEU A 31 -19.92 -14.53 11.32
N GLU A 32 -18.70 -14.98 11.62
CA GLU A 32 -18.02 -14.68 12.89
C GLU A 32 -17.68 -13.21 13.03
N ILE A 33 -17.27 -12.54 11.94
CA ILE A 33 -17.05 -11.08 11.95
C ILE A 33 -18.37 -10.34 12.21
N ALA A 34 -19.47 -10.81 11.62
CA ALA A 34 -20.79 -10.22 11.83
C ALA A 34 -21.31 -10.44 13.26
N ASP A 35 -21.02 -11.60 13.85
CA ASP A 35 -21.31 -11.92 15.24
C ASP A 35 -20.46 -11.08 16.20
N GLN A 36 -19.15 -10.98 15.95
CA GLN A 36 -18.21 -10.16 16.72
C GLN A 36 -18.59 -8.68 16.73
N ARG A 37 -19.15 -8.17 15.62
CA ARG A 37 -19.63 -6.79 15.49
C ARG A 37 -21.08 -6.60 15.98
N GLY A 38 -21.75 -7.65 16.45
CA GLY A 38 -23.13 -7.59 16.94
C GLY A 38 -24.16 -7.18 15.88
N LEU A 39 -23.85 -7.38 14.59
CA LEU A 39 -24.68 -6.89 13.47
C LEU A 39 -26.08 -7.51 13.48
N PHE A 40 -26.22 -8.77 13.92
CA PHE A 40 -27.52 -9.44 14.06
C PHE A 40 -28.41 -8.77 15.11
N GLN A 41 -27.83 -8.33 16.22
CA GLN A 41 -28.55 -7.64 17.28
C GLN A 41 -28.94 -6.23 16.85
N GLN A 42 -28.07 -5.55 16.10
CA GLN A 42 -28.34 -4.24 15.53
C GLN A 42 -29.45 -4.30 14.48
N ALA A 43 -29.45 -5.33 13.62
CA ALA A 43 -30.51 -5.58 12.64
C ALA A 43 -31.85 -5.86 13.33
N ALA A 44 -31.87 -6.71 14.36
CA ALA A 44 -33.07 -7.02 15.13
C ALA A 44 -33.66 -5.80 15.87
N LYS A 45 -32.80 -4.91 16.39
CA LYS A 45 -33.24 -3.63 17.00
C LYS A 45 -33.87 -2.70 15.96
N ARG A 46 -33.20 -2.52 14.82
CA ARG A 46 -33.70 -1.69 13.71
C ARG A 46 -35.03 -2.20 13.16
N GLU A 47 -35.19 -3.52 13.05
CA GLU A 47 -36.45 -4.12 12.60
C GLU A 47 -37.61 -3.85 13.57
N ARG A 48 -37.35 -3.91 14.89
CA ARG A 48 -38.33 -3.52 15.92
C ARG A 48 -38.68 -2.04 15.83
N GLU A 49 -37.69 -1.16 15.69
CA GLU A 49 -37.91 0.29 15.55
C GLU A 49 -38.72 0.64 14.30
N LEU A 50 -38.39 0.01 13.16
CA LEU A 50 -39.13 0.16 11.90
C LEU A 50 -40.56 -0.38 12.01
N SER A 51 -40.77 -1.49 12.72
CA SER A 51 -42.11 -2.04 12.96
C SER A 51 -42.95 -1.13 13.87
N ALA A 52 -42.32 -0.48 14.87
CA ALA A 52 -42.97 0.43 15.80
C ALA A 52 -43.35 1.78 15.15
N THR A 53 -42.51 2.30 14.25
CA THR A 53 -42.84 3.50 13.46
C THR A 53 -43.90 3.21 12.40
N LYS A 54 -43.97 1.98 11.86
CA LYS A 54 -45.03 1.58 10.91
C LYS A 54 -46.42 1.50 11.54
N SER A 55 -46.52 1.32 12.87
CA SER A 55 -47.80 1.33 13.60
C SER A 55 -48.25 2.71 14.09
N SER A 56 -47.42 3.75 13.96
CA SER A 56 -47.76 5.12 14.40
C SER A 56 -47.68 6.10 13.23
N GLY A 57 -48.66 6.00 12.33
CA GLY A 57 -48.96 7.13 11.45
C GLY A 57 -49.78 8.14 12.23
N LYS A 58 -49.25 9.36 12.48
CA LYS A 58 -49.93 10.68 12.37
C LYS A 58 -49.05 11.84 12.90
N SER A 59 -49.12 12.97 12.19
CA SER A 59 -48.82 14.38 12.56
C SER A 59 -47.36 14.90 12.63
N THR A 60 -47.01 15.74 11.64
CA THR A 60 -46.33 17.06 11.80
C THR A 60 -47.22 18.01 12.63
N PRO A 61 -46.75 19.09 13.31
CA PRO A 61 -46.03 20.27 12.73
C PRO A 61 -44.93 20.91 13.67
N ASP A 62 -43.92 21.66 13.17
CA ASP A 62 -43.78 23.16 13.10
C ASP A 62 -43.08 23.87 14.30
N GLY A 63 -42.31 24.94 13.98
CA GLY A 63 -41.79 26.04 14.85
C GLY A 63 -40.69 25.71 15.87
N GLY A 64 -39.70 26.54 16.22
CA GLY A 64 -39.41 27.97 16.02
C GLY A 64 -38.55 28.46 17.22
N ASP A 65 -37.52 29.26 16.93
CA ASP A 65 -36.84 30.32 17.72
C ASP A 65 -36.32 30.13 19.18
N GLY A 66 -35.17 30.78 19.46
CA GLY A 66 -34.93 31.41 20.77
C GLY A 66 -33.56 31.21 21.46
N ASP A 67 -32.66 32.19 21.27
CA ASP A 67 -31.72 32.84 22.21
C ASP A 67 -31.06 32.07 23.38
N SER A 68 -29.74 32.29 23.58
CA SER A 68 -29.21 33.29 24.54
C SER A 68 -27.74 33.05 24.93
N ASP A 69 -27.10 34.17 25.27
CA ASP A 69 -25.68 34.46 25.41
C ASP A 69 -24.96 33.83 26.62
N SER A 70 -23.61 33.80 26.55
CA SER A 70 -22.76 34.29 27.64
C SER A 70 -21.30 34.45 27.21
N ASP A 71 -20.84 35.70 27.34
CA ASP A 71 -19.48 36.19 27.19
C ASP A 71 -18.53 35.71 28.29
N SER A 72 -17.24 35.60 27.95
CA SER A 72 -16.17 36.06 28.85
C SER A 72 -14.86 36.25 28.09
N GLU A 73 -14.42 37.51 28.03
CA GLU A 73 -13.11 37.96 27.58
C GLU A 73 -12.02 37.69 28.63
N SER A 74 -10.76 37.49 28.23
CA SER A 74 -9.64 38.30 28.73
C SER A 74 -8.32 38.10 27.98
N ASP A 75 -7.66 39.25 27.79
CA ASP A 75 -6.22 39.53 27.78
C ASP A 75 -5.29 39.00 26.69
N THR A 76 -4.99 39.89 25.74
CA THR A 76 -3.72 39.92 25.00
C THR A 76 -2.90 41.12 25.41
N THR A 77 -1.72 40.89 26.00
CA THR A 77 -0.65 41.87 26.12
C THR A 77 0.60 41.41 25.37
N SER A 78 1.26 42.43 24.81
CA SER A 78 2.32 42.43 23.82
C SER A 78 3.67 41.93 24.35
N HIS A 79 4.55 41.47 23.46
CA HIS A 79 5.99 41.81 23.52
C HIS A 79 6.74 41.60 22.19
N SER A 80 7.24 42.74 21.69
CA SER A 80 8.60 42.96 21.16
C SER A 80 9.03 42.34 19.82
N ALA A 81 8.95 43.18 18.79
CA ALA A 81 9.72 43.10 17.57
C ALA A 81 11.22 43.36 17.84
N LYS A 82 12.09 42.45 17.38
CA LYS A 82 13.53 42.71 17.22
C LYS A 82 13.89 42.63 15.75
N ASN A 83 13.96 43.80 15.12
CA ASN A 83 14.53 44.02 13.80
C ASN A 83 16.05 44.16 13.96
N SER A 84 16.82 43.21 13.42
CA SER A 84 18.29 43.28 13.39
C SER A 84 18.81 43.02 11.98
N LYS A 85 19.06 44.13 11.28
CA LYS A 85 20.26 44.42 10.48
C LYS A 85 20.70 43.37 9.45
N ARG A 86 20.20 43.55 8.22
CA ARG A 86 20.87 43.09 6.99
C ARG A 86 22.04 44.03 6.68
N ASN A 87 23.26 43.51 6.73
CA ASN A 87 24.35 43.96 5.88
C ASN A 87 24.76 42.73 5.06
N SER A 88 24.58 42.85 3.76
CA SER A 88 25.13 41.99 2.72
C SER A 88 26.63 42.20 2.63
N ASP A 89 27.38 41.10 2.70
CA ASP A 89 28.73 41.00 2.18
C ASP A 89 28.84 39.69 1.39
N ASP A 90 29.42 39.80 0.20
CA ASP A 90 29.51 38.78 -0.83
C ASP A 90 30.62 37.74 -0.52
N ASN A 91 30.43 36.56 -1.09
CA ASN A 91 31.37 35.42 -1.24
C ASN A 91 31.44 34.45 -0.06
N ASP A 92 30.73 33.33 -0.19
CA ASP A 92 31.30 31.98 -0.25
C ASP A 92 30.19 31.01 -0.69
N ASP A 93 30.52 30.03 -1.53
CA ASP A 93 29.65 28.92 -1.95
C ASP A 93 29.28 28.03 -0.75
N GLU A 94 28.52 28.56 0.20
CA GLU A 94 28.09 27.84 1.38
C GLU A 94 26.77 27.13 1.05
N PRO A 95 26.70 25.79 1.18
CA PRO A 95 25.48 25.05 0.87
C PRO A 95 24.35 25.55 1.78
N LEU A 96 23.32 26.15 1.17
CA LEU A 96 22.13 26.71 1.84
C LEU A 96 21.36 25.67 2.67
N ILE A 97 21.67 24.38 2.50
CA ILE A 97 21.01 23.25 3.15
C ILE A 97 22.08 22.34 3.77
N SER A 98 21.89 21.96 5.04
CA SER A 98 22.76 20.98 5.71
C SER A 98 22.77 19.65 4.92
N PRO A 99 23.92 18.94 4.79
CA PRO A 99 23.99 17.64 4.11
C PRO A 99 23.05 16.56 4.69
N ARG A 100 22.52 16.74 5.91
CA ARG A 100 21.47 15.89 6.46
C ARG A 100 20.08 16.27 5.96
N ALA A 101 19.81 17.57 5.81
CA ALA A 101 18.55 18.08 5.31
C ALA A 101 18.39 17.78 3.81
N GLU A 102 19.46 17.87 3.01
CA GLU A 102 19.44 17.42 1.61
C GLU A 102 19.04 15.94 1.50
N ARG A 103 19.64 15.07 2.34
CA ARG A 103 19.31 13.64 2.39
C ARG A 103 17.85 13.38 2.78
N ILE A 104 17.36 14.08 3.79
CA ILE A 104 15.97 13.92 4.25
C ILE A 104 15.01 14.42 3.18
N LEU A 105 15.32 15.56 2.55
CA LEU A 105 14.45 16.17 1.54
C LEU A 105 14.40 15.30 0.28
N ASP A 106 15.55 14.80 -0.20
CA ASP A 106 15.60 13.92 -1.37
C ASP A 106 14.88 12.59 -1.10
N ALA A 107 15.15 11.94 0.05
CA ALA A 107 14.44 10.73 0.44
C ALA A 107 12.93 10.99 0.61
N ALA A 108 12.53 12.13 1.17
CA ALA A 108 11.13 12.53 1.27
C ALA A 108 10.50 12.73 -0.12
N LEU A 109 11.20 13.38 -1.04
CA LEU A 109 10.72 13.64 -2.40
C LEU A 109 10.46 12.33 -3.15
N TRP A 110 11.43 11.41 -3.13
CA TRP A 110 11.28 10.08 -3.73
C TRP A 110 10.15 9.28 -3.07
N THR A 111 10.11 9.24 -1.74
CA THR A 111 9.13 8.42 -1.02
C THR A 111 7.72 8.97 -1.10
N VAL A 112 7.53 10.29 -1.31
CA VAL A 112 6.23 10.90 -1.59
C VAL A 112 5.66 10.39 -2.91
N THR A 113 6.49 10.28 -3.97
CA THR A 113 6.01 9.74 -5.26
C THR A 113 5.58 8.27 -5.12
N ILE A 114 6.34 7.45 -4.41
CA ILE A 114 5.97 6.06 -4.12
C ILE A 114 4.73 5.98 -3.20
N ALA A 115 4.60 6.87 -2.23
CA ALA A 115 3.42 6.92 -1.37
C ALA A 115 2.15 7.20 -2.17
N MET A 116 2.21 8.08 -3.17
CA MET A 116 1.10 8.34 -4.08
C MET A 116 0.75 7.09 -4.91
N VAL A 117 1.75 6.38 -5.44
CA VAL A 117 1.51 5.11 -6.15
C VAL A 117 0.91 4.07 -5.20
N HIS A 118 1.43 3.93 -3.99
CA HIS A 118 0.92 3.02 -2.96
C HIS A 118 -0.52 3.30 -2.60
N PHE A 119 -0.85 4.56 -2.31
CA PHE A 119 -2.21 5.00 -2.02
C PHE A 119 -3.16 4.72 -3.18
N THR A 120 -2.72 5.02 -4.41
CA THR A 120 -3.52 4.77 -5.62
C THR A 120 -3.78 3.28 -5.81
N LEU A 121 -2.76 2.43 -5.60
CA LEU A 121 -2.91 0.98 -5.65
C LEU A 121 -3.85 0.46 -4.56
N ASP A 122 -3.77 1.00 -3.34
CA ASP A 122 -4.67 0.61 -2.23
C ASP A 122 -6.13 0.98 -2.56
N VAL A 123 -6.38 2.18 -3.12
CA VAL A 123 -7.71 2.60 -3.60
C VAL A 123 -8.20 1.71 -4.74
N LEU A 124 -7.37 1.41 -5.74
CA LEU A 124 -7.74 0.57 -6.87
C LEU A 124 -8.12 -0.84 -6.42
N VAL A 125 -7.35 -1.41 -5.50
CA VAL A 125 -7.59 -2.75 -4.97
C VAL A 125 -8.89 -2.77 -4.15
N HIS A 126 -9.14 -1.76 -3.33
CA HIS A 126 -10.42 -1.64 -2.62
C HIS A 126 -11.62 -1.49 -3.56
N ASN A 127 -11.46 -0.76 -4.67
CA ASN A 127 -12.48 -0.63 -5.72
C ASN A 127 -12.70 -1.95 -6.49
N GLN A 128 -11.64 -2.70 -6.79
CA GLN A 128 -11.72 -3.99 -7.50
C GLN A 128 -12.51 -5.05 -6.73
N TYR A 129 -12.50 -4.99 -5.40
CA TYR A 129 -13.21 -5.94 -4.53
C TYR A 129 -14.53 -5.39 -3.95
N ALA A 130 -15.01 -4.24 -4.42
CA ALA A 130 -16.27 -3.62 -4.00
C ALA A 130 -16.45 -3.57 -2.47
N ARG A 131 -15.38 -3.23 -1.74
CA ARG A 131 -15.37 -3.21 -0.27
C ARG A 131 -15.62 -1.79 0.25
N GLU A 132 -16.43 -1.66 1.30
CA GLU A 132 -16.65 -0.39 1.99
C GLU A 132 -15.32 0.23 2.47
N MET A 133 -15.07 1.46 2.03
CA MET A 133 -13.83 2.19 2.29
C MET A 133 -13.86 2.86 3.66
N ASP A 134 -13.07 2.35 4.59
CA ASP A 134 -12.69 3.09 5.79
C ASP A 134 -11.48 3.98 5.47
N TRP A 135 -11.75 5.24 5.13
CA TRP A 135 -10.74 6.24 4.77
C TRP A 135 -9.69 6.50 5.87
N SER A 136 -10.08 6.33 7.13
CA SER A 136 -9.17 6.52 8.27
C SER A 136 -8.16 5.37 8.34
N ALA A 137 -8.65 4.13 8.32
CA ALA A 137 -7.79 2.95 8.33
C ALA A 137 -6.87 2.87 7.10
N MET A 138 -7.36 3.30 5.94
CA MET A 138 -6.59 3.41 4.68
C MET A 138 -5.41 4.38 4.82
N THR A 139 -5.67 5.58 5.33
CA THR A 139 -4.65 6.62 5.49
C THR A 139 -3.60 6.19 6.51
N VAL A 140 -4.00 5.60 7.64
CA VAL A 140 -3.06 5.09 8.64
C VAL A 140 -2.16 3.98 8.07
N ARG A 141 -2.73 3.05 7.29
CA ARG A 141 -1.96 2.00 6.63
C ARG A 141 -0.96 2.58 5.64
N THR A 142 -1.39 3.54 4.83
CA THR A 142 -0.55 4.23 3.85
C THR A 142 0.57 4.99 4.54
N CYS A 143 0.28 5.75 5.60
CA CYS A 143 1.30 6.45 6.39
C CYS A 143 2.31 5.49 7.02
N ARG A 144 1.85 4.34 7.55
CA ARG A 144 2.74 3.31 8.10
C ARG A 144 3.65 2.73 7.03
N ALA A 145 3.09 2.37 5.86
CA ALA A 145 3.85 1.86 4.73
C ALA A 145 4.85 2.90 4.21
N TRP A 146 4.43 4.17 4.08
CA TRP A 146 5.29 5.28 3.72
C TRP A 146 6.43 5.48 4.71
N GLY A 147 6.18 5.43 6.02
CA GLY A 147 7.25 5.51 7.03
C GLY A 147 8.29 4.40 6.89
N VAL A 148 7.84 3.17 6.58
CA VAL A 148 8.75 2.06 6.28
C VAL A 148 9.52 2.31 4.98
N PHE A 149 8.88 2.77 3.92
CA PHE A 149 9.57 3.09 2.68
C PHE A 149 10.53 4.26 2.83
N LEU A 150 10.20 5.29 3.62
CA LEU A 150 11.07 6.42 3.92
C LEU A 150 12.31 5.97 4.69
N PHE A 151 12.13 5.12 5.69
CA PHE A 151 13.25 4.48 6.38
C PHE A 151 14.10 3.67 5.38
N LEU A 152 13.47 2.80 4.60
CA LEU A 152 14.17 1.92 3.67
C LEU A 152 14.93 2.72 2.61
N PHE A 153 14.33 3.75 2.01
CA PHE A 153 15.00 4.66 1.07
C PHE A 153 16.15 5.42 1.72
N TYR A 154 15.93 5.97 2.91
CA TYR A 154 16.99 6.72 3.61
C TYR A 154 18.26 5.87 3.82
N PHE A 155 18.11 4.57 4.11
CA PHE A 155 19.23 3.67 4.33
C PHE A 155 19.75 2.98 3.04
N LEU A 156 18.87 2.62 2.11
CA LEU A 156 19.21 1.78 0.95
C LEU A 156 19.36 2.54 -0.37
N HIS A 157 18.92 3.80 -0.45
CA HIS A 157 19.12 4.67 -1.62
C HIS A 157 20.29 5.64 -1.37
N PRO A 158 21.53 5.28 -1.74
CA PRO A 158 22.65 6.20 -1.66
C PRO A 158 22.62 7.17 -2.83
N PHE A 159 22.58 8.44 -2.46
CA PHE A 159 22.67 9.62 -3.32
C PHE A 159 23.91 9.67 -4.23
N THR A 160 24.90 8.80 -4.01
CA THR A 160 26.10 8.72 -4.86
C THR A 160 26.35 7.27 -5.29
N PRO A 161 26.68 7.03 -6.58
CA PRO A 161 26.98 5.69 -7.11
C PRO A 161 28.07 4.91 -6.34
N ASN A 162 28.88 5.63 -5.55
CA ASN A 162 30.01 5.11 -4.78
C ASN A 162 29.87 5.30 -3.26
N ALA A 163 28.69 5.69 -2.74
CA ALA A 163 28.53 5.80 -1.30
C ALA A 163 28.48 4.41 -0.65
N PRO A 164 29.32 4.16 0.37
CA PRO A 164 29.34 2.87 1.05
C PRO A 164 28.03 2.66 1.81
N LEU A 165 27.33 1.56 1.50
CA LEU A 165 26.13 1.08 2.23
C LEU A 165 26.41 0.92 3.73
N VAL A 166 27.66 0.58 4.09
CA VAL A 166 28.13 0.51 5.47
C VAL A 166 29.54 1.12 5.49
N PRO A 167 29.74 2.28 6.15
CA PRO A 167 31.06 2.85 6.29
C PRO A 167 31.95 1.89 7.10
N GLY A 168 32.92 1.25 6.42
CA GLY A 168 33.99 0.49 7.05
C GLY A 168 33.95 -1.04 6.96
N LEU A 169 32.87 -1.68 6.47
CA LEU A 169 32.78 -3.15 6.45
C LEU A 169 33.04 -3.82 5.10
N LEU A 170 32.90 -3.12 3.96
CA LEU A 170 32.95 -3.76 2.64
C LEU A 170 33.94 -3.09 1.67
N PRO A 171 34.77 -3.85 0.94
CA PRO A 171 35.65 -3.32 -0.09
C PRO A 171 34.86 -2.55 -1.16
N PRO A 172 35.30 -1.34 -1.59
CA PRO A 172 34.59 -0.51 -2.57
C PRO A 172 34.23 -1.23 -3.88
N ARG A 173 35.07 -2.20 -4.30
CA ARG A 173 34.87 -2.98 -5.53
C ARG A 173 33.66 -3.92 -5.49
N LEU A 174 33.28 -4.42 -4.32
CA LEU A 174 32.18 -5.38 -4.18
C LEU A 174 30.84 -4.69 -3.91
N GLN A 175 30.84 -3.40 -3.55
CA GLN A 175 29.62 -2.68 -3.16
C GLN A 175 28.61 -2.57 -4.31
N HIS A 176 29.07 -2.26 -5.53
CA HIS A 176 28.20 -2.16 -6.71
C HIS A 176 27.55 -3.50 -7.11
N PRO A 177 28.30 -4.60 -7.31
CA PRO A 177 27.68 -5.88 -7.66
C PRO A 177 26.82 -6.46 -6.53
N LEU A 178 27.17 -6.24 -5.26
CA LEU A 178 26.36 -6.69 -4.13
C LEU A 178 25.03 -5.93 -4.05
N ARG A 179 25.04 -4.63 -4.33
CA ARG A 179 23.82 -3.81 -4.45
C ARG A 179 22.92 -4.32 -5.57
N GLN A 180 23.46 -4.44 -6.78
CA GLN A 180 22.72 -4.96 -7.93
C GLN A 180 22.17 -6.37 -7.63
N ALA A 181 22.94 -7.24 -7.00
CA ALA A 181 22.48 -8.57 -6.58
C ALA A 181 21.36 -8.51 -5.54
N LEU A 182 21.43 -7.59 -4.57
CA LEU A 182 20.39 -7.39 -3.55
C LEU A 182 19.09 -6.90 -4.18
N PHE A 183 19.15 -5.91 -5.07
CA PHE A 183 17.96 -5.44 -5.79
C PHE A 183 17.41 -6.48 -6.76
N PHE A 184 18.28 -7.25 -7.40
CA PHE A 184 17.88 -8.34 -8.28
C PHE A 184 17.14 -9.43 -7.49
N ALA A 185 17.70 -9.87 -6.36
CA ALA A 185 17.07 -10.83 -5.46
C ALA A 185 15.74 -10.29 -4.91
N THR A 186 15.71 -9.02 -4.48
CA THR A 186 14.49 -8.37 -3.99
C THR A 186 13.43 -8.29 -5.08
N SER A 187 13.81 -7.94 -6.31
CA SER A 187 12.92 -7.86 -7.47
C SER A 187 12.32 -9.23 -7.82
N VAL A 188 13.15 -10.29 -7.87
CA VAL A 188 12.68 -11.65 -8.16
C VAL A 188 11.79 -12.18 -7.04
N VAL A 189 12.20 -12.04 -5.77
CA VAL A 189 11.41 -12.51 -4.63
C VAL A 189 10.10 -11.74 -4.52
N ALA A 190 10.11 -10.42 -4.62
CA ALA A 190 8.91 -9.60 -4.55
C ALA A 190 7.97 -9.87 -5.73
N GLY A 191 8.49 -9.98 -6.96
CA GLY A 191 7.70 -10.29 -8.15
C GLY A 191 7.04 -11.68 -8.07
N CYS A 192 7.81 -12.72 -7.73
CA CYS A 192 7.27 -14.07 -7.55
C CYS A 192 6.28 -14.13 -6.38
N SER A 193 6.57 -13.45 -5.27
CA SER A 193 5.67 -13.41 -4.10
C SER A 193 4.37 -12.69 -4.43
N LEU A 194 4.41 -11.59 -5.20
CA LEU A 194 3.21 -10.85 -5.61
C LEU A 194 2.32 -11.71 -6.51
N ILE A 195 2.90 -12.43 -7.48
CA ILE A 195 2.18 -13.38 -8.34
C ILE A 195 1.57 -14.51 -7.49
N HIS A 196 2.36 -15.11 -6.60
CA HIS A 196 1.88 -16.17 -5.74
C HIS A 196 0.76 -15.70 -4.82
N ILE A 197 0.89 -14.51 -4.21
CA ILE A 197 -0.09 -14.00 -3.25
C ILE A 197 -1.42 -13.68 -3.93
N THR A 198 -1.35 -12.98 -5.07
CA THR A 198 -2.53 -12.58 -5.84
C THR A 198 -3.32 -13.77 -6.38
N ASN A 199 -2.65 -14.89 -6.68
CA ASN A 199 -3.32 -16.08 -7.20
C ASN A 199 -3.69 -17.13 -6.13
N THR A 200 -3.02 -17.16 -4.98
CA THR A 200 -3.18 -18.26 -4.00
C THR A 200 -4.02 -17.85 -2.79
N TYR A 201 -3.96 -16.60 -2.35
CA TYR A 201 -4.70 -16.15 -1.17
C TYR A 201 -6.04 -15.50 -1.53
N GLY A 202 -6.97 -15.58 -0.59
CA GLY A 202 -8.26 -14.89 -0.68
C GLY A 202 -8.10 -13.38 -0.65
N TYR A 203 -9.15 -12.67 -1.08
CA TYR A 203 -9.15 -11.23 -1.31
C TYR A 203 -8.60 -10.40 -0.13
N LEU A 204 -8.90 -10.82 1.10
CA LEU A 204 -8.51 -10.12 2.32
C LEU A 204 -6.99 -9.99 2.50
N ALA A 205 -6.26 -11.05 2.20
CA ALA A 205 -4.80 -11.07 2.26
C ALA A 205 -4.20 -10.28 1.10
N THR A 206 -4.74 -10.46 -0.11
CA THR A 206 -4.31 -9.75 -1.32
C THR A 206 -4.47 -8.24 -1.17
N MET A 207 -5.57 -7.76 -0.60
CA MET A 207 -5.77 -6.32 -0.38
C MET A 207 -4.78 -5.71 0.62
N LYS A 208 -4.33 -6.46 1.63
CA LYS A 208 -3.38 -5.94 2.63
C LYS A 208 -1.94 -5.96 2.14
N GLN A 209 -1.59 -6.92 1.29
CA GLN A 209 -0.21 -7.22 0.93
C GLN A 209 0.17 -6.79 -0.49
N ALA A 210 -0.76 -6.79 -1.44
CA ALA A 210 -0.46 -6.47 -2.84
C ALA A 210 -0.01 -5.02 -3.06
N PRO A 211 -0.65 -3.98 -2.48
CA PRO A 211 -0.21 -2.59 -2.67
C PRO A 211 1.23 -2.32 -2.18
N PRO A 212 1.64 -2.68 -0.95
CA PRO A 212 3.02 -2.43 -0.51
C PRO A 212 4.02 -3.34 -1.23
N LEU A 213 3.67 -4.59 -1.52
CA LEU A 213 4.57 -5.52 -2.22
C LEU A 213 4.77 -5.10 -3.69
N GLY A 214 3.74 -4.57 -4.35
CA GLY A 214 3.82 -3.98 -5.69
C GLY A 214 4.73 -2.76 -5.73
N CYS A 215 4.61 -1.85 -4.76
CA CYS A 215 5.52 -0.71 -4.64
C CYS A 215 6.97 -1.14 -4.39
N LEU A 216 7.19 -2.12 -3.50
CA LEU A 216 8.51 -2.67 -3.22
C LEU A 216 9.14 -3.30 -4.48
N TRP A 217 8.34 -4.05 -5.25
CA TRP A 217 8.79 -4.65 -6.49
C TRP A 217 9.13 -3.60 -7.56
N LEU A 218 8.26 -2.61 -7.76
CA LEU A 218 8.49 -1.50 -8.68
C LEU A 218 9.78 -0.77 -8.35
N TRP A 219 9.98 -0.45 -7.06
CA TRP A 219 11.21 0.19 -6.61
C TRP A 219 12.46 -0.65 -6.91
N ALA A 220 12.43 -1.95 -6.59
CA ALA A 220 13.54 -2.84 -6.87
C ALA A 220 13.86 -2.95 -8.37
N VAL A 221 12.86 -2.85 -9.26
CA VAL A 221 13.06 -2.85 -10.72
C VAL A 221 13.66 -1.53 -11.21
N VAL A 222 13.22 -0.39 -10.67
CA VAL A 222 13.72 0.94 -11.07
C VAL A 222 15.18 1.16 -10.66
N GLU A 223 15.61 0.57 -9.55
CA GLU A 223 16.98 0.69 -9.04
C GLU A 223 17.97 -0.29 -9.73
N LEU A 224 17.47 -1.29 -10.46
CA LEU A 224 18.32 -2.20 -11.25
C LEU A 224 18.82 -1.54 -12.53
N ASP A 225 20.01 -1.96 -12.99
CA ASP A 225 20.43 -1.61 -14.35
C ASP A 225 19.44 -2.22 -15.36
N LEU A 226 19.18 -1.50 -16.47
CA LEU A 226 18.14 -1.86 -17.45
C LEU A 226 18.18 -3.33 -17.87
N VAL A 227 19.38 -3.88 -18.13
CA VAL A 227 19.55 -5.28 -18.52
C VAL A 227 19.11 -6.24 -17.41
N TRP A 228 19.55 -5.99 -16.18
CA TRP A 228 19.20 -6.81 -15.02
C TRP A 228 17.72 -6.69 -14.65
N GLY A 229 17.13 -5.49 -14.83
CA GLY A 229 15.69 -5.28 -14.70
C GLY A 229 14.90 -6.08 -15.74
N CYS A 230 15.30 -6.07 -17.01
CA CYS A 230 14.68 -6.92 -18.03
C CYS A 230 14.80 -8.41 -17.68
N VAL A 231 15.96 -8.85 -17.21
CA VAL A 231 16.17 -10.25 -16.79
C VAL A 231 15.29 -10.61 -15.60
N SER A 232 15.16 -9.76 -14.58
CA SER A 232 14.31 -10.06 -13.41
C SER A 232 12.83 -10.13 -13.79
N LEU A 233 12.37 -9.28 -14.70
CA LEU A 233 11.02 -9.33 -15.25
C LEU A 233 10.77 -10.59 -16.08
N LEU A 234 11.77 -11.03 -16.88
CA LEU A 234 11.68 -12.30 -17.61
C LEU A 234 11.61 -13.50 -16.66
N VAL A 235 12.34 -13.48 -15.55
CA VAL A 235 12.24 -14.51 -14.51
C VAL A 235 10.84 -14.52 -13.88
N ALA A 236 10.29 -13.37 -13.54
CA ALA A 236 8.93 -13.27 -13.02
C ALA A 236 7.87 -13.75 -14.03
N ALA A 237 8.03 -13.40 -15.32
CA ALA A 237 7.16 -13.90 -16.40
C ALA A 237 7.31 -15.42 -16.62
N GLY A 238 8.53 -15.95 -16.49
CA GLY A 238 8.80 -17.38 -16.50
C GLY A 238 8.13 -18.10 -15.34
N PHE A 239 8.20 -17.53 -14.13
CA PHE A 239 7.49 -18.04 -12.95
C PHE A 239 5.97 -18.04 -13.16
N LEU A 240 5.42 -16.98 -13.77
CA LEU A 240 4.00 -16.93 -14.11
C LEU A 240 3.58 -18.09 -15.03
N ARG A 241 4.37 -18.35 -16.08
CA ARG A 241 4.13 -19.46 -17.02
C ARG A 241 4.29 -20.84 -16.38
N LEU A 242 5.33 -21.04 -15.57
CA LEU A 242 5.59 -22.32 -14.89
C LEU A 242 4.57 -22.60 -13.79
N GLY A 243 4.04 -21.55 -13.15
CA GLY A 243 2.99 -21.64 -12.14
C GLY A 243 1.62 -22.03 -12.69
N GLY A 244 1.46 -22.12 -14.01
CA GLY A 244 0.18 -22.48 -14.63
C GLY A 244 -0.91 -21.41 -14.48
N TYR A 245 -0.51 -20.17 -14.18
CA TYR A 245 -1.39 -19.02 -14.09
C TYR A 245 -1.74 -18.56 -15.51
N ASP A 246 -2.71 -19.24 -16.13
CA ASP A 246 -3.14 -18.97 -17.51
C ASP A 246 -3.81 -17.58 -17.59
N LEU A 247 -3.20 -16.67 -18.36
CA LEU A 247 -3.79 -15.39 -18.73
C LEU A 247 -4.86 -15.68 -19.79
N LYS A 248 -6.09 -15.94 -19.33
CA LYS A 248 -7.27 -16.02 -20.21
C LYS A 248 -7.74 -14.65 -20.67
#